data_AF-A0A6N2ZNL3-F1
#
_entry.id   AF-A0A6N2ZNL3-F1
#
_cell.length_a   1.000
_cell.length_b   1.000
_cell.length_c   1.000
_cell.angle_alpha   90.00
_cell.angle_beta   90.00
_cell.angle_gamma   90.00
#
_symmetry.space_group_name_H-M   'P 1'
#
loop_
_entity.id
_entity.type
_entity.pdbx_description
1 polymer ?
#
loop_
_entity_poly.entity_id
_entity_poly.type
_entity_poly.pdbx_seq_one_letter_code
_entity_poly.pdbx_strand_id
1 'polypeptide(L)'
;MNNIVKQNYLQILKTFFLGLIFLAIGSFAGVYLIPYSIKSILNIAFFIVVLFSMFSRKGGFIRSKSSMYIYALILGVLSGSSYVYYFYRLGSGLFISVVIGVVLIFGIAYIIALRSSDENIFRLAPFVWGGIFALFILEILNIFLFRFSTYTLVISAIGIIIYSVYAVIIMKSIQRNCQYGVLSEQEIAIFAYSIFISFLNLLLDLLRFVSIIQSDDR
;
A
#
# COMPACT_ATOMS: atom_id res chain seq x y z
N MET A 1 15.67 -13.95 23.65
CA MET A 1 14.50 -13.90 22.75
C MET A 1 14.07 -12.47 22.41
N ASN A 2 13.84 -11.57 23.38
CA ASN A 2 13.40 -10.18 23.11
C ASN A 2 14.32 -9.38 22.17
N ASN A 3 15.64 -9.56 22.24
CA ASN A 3 16.57 -8.85 21.34
C ASN A 3 16.43 -9.27 19.87
N ILE A 4 16.18 -10.55 19.59
CA ILE A 4 16.02 -11.07 18.22
C ILE A 4 14.72 -10.54 17.60
N VAL A 5 13.63 -10.60 18.37
CA VAL A 5 12.33 -10.07 17.95
C VAL A 5 12.47 -8.58 17.62
N LYS A 6 13.05 -7.79 18.53
CA LYS A 6 13.30 -6.36 18.32
C LYS A 6 14.16 -6.10 17.07
N GLN A 7 15.23 -6.88 16.88
CA GLN A 7 16.09 -6.77 15.70
C GLN A 7 15.33 -7.03 14.40
N ASN A 8 14.52 -8.09 14.33
CA ASN A 8 13.70 -8.41 13.16
C ASN A 8 12.75 -7.26 12.81
N TYR A 9 12.00 -6.73 13.79
CA TYR A 9 11.11 -5.58 13.58
C TYR A 9 11.85 -4.35 13.07
N LEU A 10 12.99 -4.00 13.69
CA LEU A 10 13.78 -2.85 13.29
C LEU A 10 14.27 -3.00 11.84
N GLN A 11 14.70 -4.19 11.44
CA GLN A 11 15.16 -4.43 10.07
C GLN A 11 14.01 -4.36 9.05
N ILE A 12 12.82 -4.90 9.37
CA ILE A 12 11.63 -4.78 8.52
C ILE A 12 11.22 -3.31 8.37
N LEU A 13 11.08 -2.58 9.48
CA LEU A 13 10.67 -1.17 9.47
C LEU A 13 11.70 -0.30 8.76
N LYS A 14 13.00 -0.50 9.01
CA LYS A 14 14.07 0.21 8.29
C LYS A 14 13.97 -0.01 6.78
N THR A 15 13.75 -1.26 6.36
CA THR A 15 13.60 -1.60 4.94
C THR A 15 12.34 -0.95 4.34
N PHE A 16 11.23 -0.95 5.08
CA PHE A 16 10.00 -0.25 4.68
C PHE A 16 10.20 1.27 4.52
N PHE A 17 10.77 1.94 5.52
CA PHE A 17 11.01 3.38 5.47
C PHE A 17 12.02 3.78 4.38
N LEU A 18 13.08 2.98 4.18
CA LEU A 18 13.97 3.18 3.03
C LEU A 18 13.21 3.03 1.71
N GLY A 19 12.32 2.04 1.59
CA GLY A 19 11.41 1.92 0.45
C GLY A 19 10.58 3.18 0.20
N LEU A 20 10.03 3.80 1.25
CA LEU A 20 9.30 5.09 1.12
C LEU A 20 10.20 6.24 0.64
N ILE A 21 11.47 6.27 1.05
CA ILE A 21 12.44 7.27 0.56
C ILE A 21 12.71 7.05 -0.93
N PHE A 22 12.93 5.80 -1.37
CA PHE A 22 13.11 5.48 -2.78
C PHE A 22 11.86 5.80 -3.61
N LEU A 23 10.66 5.54 -3.07
CA LEU A 23 9.39 5.96 -3.66
C LEU A 23 9.34 7.48 -3.83
N ALA A 24 9.66 8.25 -2.79
CA ALA A 24 9.65 9.71 -2.85
C ALA A 24 10.63 10.25 -3.90
N ILE A 25 11.87 9.74 -3.93
CA ILE A 25 12.87 10.09 -4.95
C ILE A 25 12.33 9.77 -6.35
N GLY A 26 11.77 8.57 -6.53
CA GLY A 26 11.14 8.16 -7.78
C GLY A 26 10.00 9.09 -8.17
N SER A 27 9.13 9.47 -7.23
CA SER A 27 7.99 10.37 -7.48
C SER A 27 8.43 11.76 -7.90
N PHE A 28 9.45 12.34 -7.27
CA PHE A 28 10.04 13.60 -7.73
C PHE A 28 10.57 13.45 -9.16
N ALA A 29 11.36 12.41 -9.41
CA ALA A 29 11.89 12.15 -10.76
C ALA A 29 10.75 11.98 -11.79
N GLY A 30 9.70 11.24 -11.48
CA GLY A 30 8.56 11.02 -12.35
C GLY A 30 7.80 12.29 -12.70
N VAL A 31 7.66 13.23 -11.76
CA VAL A 31 6.99 14.52 -12.01
C VAL A 31 7.71 15.35 -13.07
N TYR A 32 9.05 15.33 -13.08
CA TYR A 32 9.88 16.07 -14.04
C TYR A 32 10.14 15.30 -15.34
N LEU A 33 10.32 13.97 -15.27
CA LEU A 33 10.69 13.15 -16.42
C LEU A 33 9.51 12.80 -17.31
N ILE A 34 8.28 12.73 -16.78
CA ILE A 34 7.11 12.26 -17.54
C ILE A 34 6.40 13.45 -18.19
N PRO A 35 6.37 13.53 -19.54
CA PRO A 35 5.62 14.55 -20.27
C PRO A 35 4.12 14.46 -20.00
N TYR A 36 3.44 15.60 -19.98
CA TYR A 36 2.01 15.69 -19.67
C TYR A 36 1.15 14.77 -20.55
N SER A 37 1.53 14.60 -21.82
CA SER A 37 0.86 13.76 -22.81
C SER A 37 0.81 12.27 -22.44
N ILE A 38 1.75 11.78 -21.62
CA ILE A 38 1.85 10.36 -21.23
C ILE A 38 1.35 10.14 -19.79
N LYS A 39 1.17 11.21 -18.99
CA LYS A 39 0.77 11.13 -17.57
C LYS A 39 -0.53 10.35 -17.34
N SER A 40 -1.53 10.51 -18.21
CA SER A 40 -2.81 9.80 -18.05
C SER A 40 -2.68 8.29 -18.28
N ILE A 41 -1.82 7.86 -19.21
CA ILE A 41 -1.52 6.45 -19.49
C ILE A 41 -0.67 5.86 -18.36
N LEU A 42 0.28 6.64 -17.83
CA LEU A 42 1.15 6.25 -16.73
C LEU A 42 0.40 6.10 -15.41
N ASN A 43 -0.61 6.92 -15.13
CA ASN A 43 -1.46 6.74 -13.94
C ASN A 43 -2.26 5.42 -14.00
N ILE A 44 -2.73 5.02 -15.19
CA ILE A 44 -3.38 3.71 -15.40
C ILE A 44 -2.36 2.57 -15.24
N ALA A 45 -1.17 2.72 -15.81
CA ALA A 45 -0.09 1.74 -15.66
C ALA A 45 0.37 1.60 -14.20
N PHE A 46 0.48 2.70 -13.46
CA PHE A 46 0.76 2.72 -12.03
C PHE A 46 -0.28 1.91 -11.26
N PHE A 47 -1.56 2.15 -11.55
CA PHE A 47 -2.65 1.45 -10.90
C PHE A 47 -2.59 -0.06 -11.14
N ILE A 48 -2.36 -0.46 -12.39
CA ILE A 48 -2.14 -1.86 -12.76
C ILE A 48 -0.91 -2.43 -12.04
N VAL A 49 0.21 -1.69 -11.96
CA VAL A 49 1.43 -2.16 -11.31
C VAL A 49 1.26 -2.30 -9.80
N VAL A 50 0.64 -1.35 -9.10
CA VAL A 50 0.33 -1.47 -7.67
C VAL A 50 -0.57 -2.68 -7.42
N LEU A 51 -1.58 -2.87 -8.26
CA LEU A 51 -2.51 -3.99 -8.10
C LEU A 51 -1.85 -5.34 -8.40
N PHE A 52 -1.06 -5.43 -9.48
CA PHE A 52 -0.34 -6.65 -9.86
C PHE A 52 0.71 -7.04 -8.82
N SER A 53 1.33 -6.04 -8.18
CA SER A 53 2.33 -6.22 -7.14
C SER A 53 1.79 -6.95 -5.90
N MET A 54 0.49 -6.86 -5.63
CA MET A 54 -0.14 -7.61 -4.53
C MET A 54 -0.17 -9.12 -4.75
N PHE A 55 -0.31 -9.55 -6.00
CA PHE A 55 -0.26 -10.97 -6.36
C PHE A 55 1.18 -11.53 -6.38
N SER A 56 2.18 -10.65 -6.49
CA SER A 56 3.60 -11.04 -6.49
C SER A 56 4.10 -11.59 -5.15
N ARG A 57 3.31 -11.43 -4.06
CA ARG A 57 3.63 -11.93 -2.70
C ARG A 57 3.87 -13.44 -2.67
N LYS A 58 3.32 -14.21 -3.61
CA LYS A 58 3.46 -15.68 -3.67
C LYS A 58 4.63 -16.20 -4.54
N GLY A 59 5.37 -15.35 -5.26
CA GLY A 59 6.33 -15.85 -6.26
C GLY A 59 7.42 -14.88 -6.68
N GLY A 60 8.47 -14.78 -5.87
CA GLY A 60 9.83 -14.54 -6.34
C GLY A 60 10.20 -13.19 -6.96
N PHE A 61 9.30 -12.18 -6.96
CA PHE A 61 9.58 -10.86 -7.53
C PHE A 61 10.51 -10.02 -6.64
N ILE A 62 10.30 -10.07 -5.32
CA ILE A 62 11.17 -9.44 -4.32
C ILE A 62 12.00 -10.53 -3.65
N ARG A 63 13.29 -10.63 -4.03
CA ARG A 63 14.23 -11.62 -3.50
C ARG A 63 15.23 -11.02 -2.50
N SER A 64 15.35 -9.69 -2.49
CA SER A 64 16.33 -8.96 -1.69
C SER A 64 15.83 -7.56 -1.35
N LYS A 65 16.49 -6.90 -0.39
CA LYS A 65 16.20 -5.49 -0.06
C LYS A 65 16.41 -4.57 -1.26
N SER A 66 17.44 -4.83 -2.07
CA SER A 66 17.71 -4.05 -3.29
C SER A 66 16.58 -4.16 -4.31
N SER A 67 16.03 -5.36 -4.54
CA SER A 67 14.90 -5.54 -5.46
C SER A 67 13.66 -4.77 -5.01
N MET A 68 13.42 -4.69 -3.69
CA MET A 68 12.35 -3.87 -3.13
C MET A 68 12.59 -2.38 -3.35
N TYR A 69 13.81 -1.89 -3.17
CA TYR A 69 14.14 -0.47 -3.37
C TYR A 69 14.04 -0.05 -4.84
N ILE A 70 14.50 -0.90 -5.76
CA ILE A 70 14.34 -0.69 -7.20
C ILE A 70 12.85 -0.64 -7.56
N TYR A 71 12.08 -1.60 -7.05
CA TYR A 71 10.63 -1.61 -7.23
C TYR A 71 9.99 -0.32 -6.70
N ALA A 72 10.35 0.11 -5.49
CA ALA A 72 9.81 1.33 -4.88
C ALA A 72 10.17 2.58 -5.70
N LEU A 73 11.39 2.67 -6.24
CA LEU A 73 11.80 3.78 -7.10
C LEU A 73 11.00 3.81 -8.40
N ILE A 74 10.90 2.67 -9.10
CA ILE A 74 10.10 2.57 -10.34
C ILE A 74 8.66 2.93 -10.05
N LEU A 75 8.08 2.37 -8.98
CA LEU A 75 6.73 2.69 -8.56
C LEU A 75 6.57 4.18 -8.27
N GLY A 76 7.57 4.80 -7.64
CA GLY A 76 7.64 6.23 -7.39
C GLY A 76 7.51 7.02 -8.68
N VAL A 77 8.33 6.69 -9.68
CA VAL A 77 8.32 7.34 -11.01
C VAL A 77 6.94 7.25 -11.66
N LEU A 78 6.32 6.06 -11.63
CA LEU A 78 4.99 5.84 -12.22
C LEU A 78 3.87 6.57 -11.46
N SER A 79 4.02 6.73 -10.15
CA SER A 79 2.98 7.22 -9.24
C SER A 79 3.05 8.70 -8.90
N GLY A 80 4.18 9.36 -9.16
CA GLY A 80 4.45 10.72 -8.72
C GLY A 80 3.37 11.72 -9.14
N SER A 81 2.89 11.62 -10.38
CA SER A 81 1.79 12.46 -10.89
C SER A 81 0.49 12.27 -10.13
N SER A 82 0.18 11.05 -9.70
CA SER A 82 -1.04 10.75 -8.94
C SER A 82 -0.99 11.39 -7.54
N TYR A 83 0.15 11.28 -6.84
CA TYR A 83 0.29 11.89 -5.52
C TYR A 83 0.28 13.43 -5.59
N VAL A 84 0.93 14.02 -6.59
CA VAL A 84 0.90 15.47 -6.81
C VAL A 84 -0.52 15.96 -7.12
N TYR A 85 -1.30 15.20 -7.91
CA TYR A 85 -2.70 15.52 -8.16
C TYR A 85 -3.51 15.62 -6.86
N TYR A 86 -3.44 14.61 -5.98
CA TYR A 86 -4.16 14.66 -4.70
C TYR A 86 -3.61 15.73 -3.76
N PHE A 87 -2.30 15.95 -3.75
CA PHE A 87 -1.68 17.01 -2.93
C PHE A 87 -2.19 18.40 -3.33
N TYR A 88 -2.24 18.70 -4.63
CA TYR A 88 -2.76 19.98 -5.13
C TYR A 88 -4.26 20.13 -4.87
N ARG A 89 -5.04 19.06 -5.04
CA ARG A 89 -6.50 19.10 -4.87
C ARG A 89 -6.92 19.23 -3.41
N LEU A 90 -6.29 18.49 -2.50
CA LEU A 90 -6.63 18.47 -1.07
C LEU A 90 -5.95 19.60 -0.28
N GLY A 91 -4.84 20.12 -0.79
CA GLY A 91 -3.93 20.97 -0.02
C GLY A 91 -3.06 20.17 0.95
N SER A 92 -1.98 20.79 1.42
CA SER A 92 -0.95 20.12 2.25
C SER A 92 -1.51 19.59 3.57
N GLY A 93 -2.36 20.36 4.25
CA GLY A 93 -2.93 19.99 5.55
C GLY A 93 -3.73 18.69 5.50
N LEU A 94 -4.73 18.61 4.61
CA LEU A 94 -5.55 17.39 4.46
C LEU A 94 -4.75 16.21 3.91
N PHE A 95 -3.85 16.44 2.96
CA PHE A 95 -2.99 15.39 2.43
C PHE A 95 -2.14 14.74 3.54
N ILE A 96 -1.49 15.55 4.39
CA ILE A 96 -0.68 15.06 5.52
C ILE A 96 -1.57 14.33 6.53
N SER A 97 -2.76 14.85 6.83
CA SER A 97 -3.73 14.17 7.71
C SER A 97 -4.12 12.79 7.20
N VAL A 98 -4.31 12.63 5.88
CA VAL A 98 -4.57 11.32 5.27
C VAL A 98 -3.38 10.37 5.45
N VAL A 99 -2.15 10.84 5.21
CA VAL A 99 -0.93 10.03 5.43
C VAL A 99 -0.82 9.58 6.89
N ILE A 100 -1.06 10.47 7.84
CA ILE A 100 -1.08 10.15 9.28
C ILE A 100 -2.20 9.13 9.57
N GLY A 101 -3.37 9.28 8.96
CA GLY A 101 -4.49 8.34 9.09
C GLY A 101 -4.09 6.91 8.69
N VAL A 102 -3.36 6.75 7.58
CA VAL A 102 -2.84 5.43 7.16
C VAL A 102 -1.88 4.85 8.20
N VAL A 103 -0.95 5.67 8.72
CA VAL A 103 -0.01 5.24 9.77
C VAL A 103 -0.76 4.79 11.03
N LEU A 104 -1.80 5.52 11.43
CA LEU A 104 -2.65 5.16 12.58
C LEU A 104 -3.40 3.84 12.33
N ILE A 105 -3.93 3.61 11.13
CA ILE A 105 -4.56 2.33 10.78
C ILE A 105 -3.58 1.17 10.94
N PHE A 106 -2.34 1.32 10.48
CA PHE A 106 -1.30 0.31 10.66
C PHE A 106 -0.93 0.09 12.14
N GLY A 107 -0.89 1.17 12.93
CA GLY A 107 -0.68 1.08 14.38
C GLY A 107 -1.81 0.35 15.11
N ILE A 108 -3.06 0.65 14.79
CA ILE A 108 -4.25 -0.05 15.31
C ILE A 108 -4.22 -1.52 14.87
N ALA A 109 -3.89 -1.78 13.60
CA ALA A 109 -3.80 -3.14 13.07
C ALA A 109 -2.77 -3.99 13.82
N TYR A 110 -1.63 -3.40 14.22
CA TYR A 110 -0.64 -4.06 15.06
C TYR A 110 -1.20 -4.43 16.44
N ILE A 111 -1.92 -3.51 17.09
CA ILE A 111 -2.54 -3.75 18.41
C ILE A 111 -3.61 -4.85 18.32
N ILE A 112 -4.46 -4.82 17.28
CA ILE A 112 -5.46 -5.86 17.03
C ILE A 112 -4.77 -7.21 16.84
N ALA A 113 -3.74 -7.29 15.99
CA ALA A 113 -2.99 -8.51 15.75
C ALA A 113 -2.37 -9.10 17.03
N LEU A 114 -1.88 -8.25 17.95
CA LEU A 114 -1.34 -8.69 19.24
C LEU A 114 -2.41 -9.35 20.12
N ARG A 115 -3.65 -8.88 20.06
CA ARG A 115 -4.76 -9.33 20.93
C ARG A 115 -5.57 -10.48 20.34
N SER A 116 -5.43 -10.75 19.04
CA SER A 116 -6.18 -11.80 18.35
C SER A 116 -5.38 -13.11 18.22
N SER A 117 -6.07 -14.24 18.14
CA SER A 117 -5.44 -15.53 17.85
C SER A 117 -5.02 -15.64 16.38
N ASP A 118 -3.99 -16.44 16.11
CA ASP A 118 -3.49 -16.70 14.76
C ASP A 118 -4.58 -17.28 13.85
N GLU A 119 -5.35 -18.25 14.37
CA GLU A 119 -6.44 -18.90 13.64
C GLU A 119 -7.52 -17.91 13.20
N ASN A 120 -7.98 -17.03 14.10
CA ASN A 120 -9.03 -16.06 13.81
C ASN A 120 -8.62 -15.08 12.71
N ILE A 121 -7.39 -14.57 12.78
CA ILE A 121 -6.90 -13.60 11.77
C ILE A 121 -6.62 -14.28 10.44
N PHE A 122 -5.96 -15.45 10.43
CA PHE A 122 -5.64 -16.12 9.17
C PHE A 122 -6.86 -16.73 8.48
N ARG A 123 -7.95 -17.01 9.21
CA ARG A 123 -9.25 -17.37 8.61
C ARG A 123 -9.85 -16.25 7.75
N LEU A 124 -9.52 -14.99 8.03
CA LEU A 124 -9.94 -13.85 7.20
C LEU A 124 -9.12 -13.73 5.90
N ALA A 125 -7.96 -14.36 5.82
CA ALA A 125 -7.06 -14.19 4.68
C ALA A 125 -7.69 -14.57 3.33
N PRO A 126 -8.39 -15.71 3.16
CA PRO A 126 -9.02 -16.03 1.88
C PRO A 126 -10.06 -15.00 1.44
N PHE A 127 -10.86 -14.47 2.37
CA PHE A 127 -11.85 -13.44 2.09
C PHE A 127 -11.20 -12.12 1.67
N VAL A 128 -10.14 -11.72 2.36
CA VAL A 128 -9.38 -10.51 2.01
C VAL A 128 -8.71 -10.66 0.66
N TRP A 129 -8.09 -11.81 0.36
CA TRP A 129 -7.51 -12.08 -0.96
C TRP A 129 -8.57 -12.07 -2.07
N GLY A 130 -9.73 -12.67 -1.83
CA GLY A 130 -10.87 -12.61 -2.76
C GLY A 130 -11.37 -11.18 -2.96
N GLY A 131 -11.44 -10.39 -1.89
CA GLY A 131 -11.80 -8.97 -1.93
C GLY A 131 -10.80 -8.12 -2.71
N ILE A 132 -9.49 -8.30 -2.49
CA ILE A 132 -8.43 -7.64 -3.27
C ILE A 132 -8.56 -8.00 -4.75
N PHE A 133 -8.84 -9.27 -5.07
CA PHE A 133 -9.05 -9.70 -6.45
C PHE A 133 -10.31 -9.11 -7.08
N ALA A 134 -11.41 -9.02 -6.33
CA ALA A 134 -12.62 -8.35 -6.78
C ALA A 134 -12.38 -6.85 -7.01
N LEU A 135 -11.70 -6.18 -6.07
CA LEU A 135 -11.29 -4.78 -6.22
C LEU A 135 -10.45 -4.58 -7.47
N PHE A 136 -9.48 -5.46 -7.74
CA PHE A 136 -8.68 -5.40 -8.95
C PHE A 136 -9.54 -5.41 -10.23
N ILE A 137 -10.54 -6.29 -10.31
CA ILE A 137 -11.45 -6.34 -11.45
C ILE A 137 -12.29 -5.06 -11.51
N LEU A 138 -12.89 -4.62 -10.41
CA LEU A 138 -13.73 -3.42 -10.35
C LEU A 138 -12.94 -2.16 -10.72
N GLU A 139 -11.68 -2.09 -10.34
CA GLU A 139 -10.78 -0.99 -10.63
C GLU A 139 -10.40 -0.92 -12.12
N ILE A 140 -10.18 -2.07 -12.76
CA ILE A 140 -10.04 -2.16 -14.22
C ILE A 140 -11.33 -1.70 -14.90
N LEU A 141 -12.49 -2.21 -14.47
CA LEU A 141 -13.78 -1.82 -15.03
C LEU A 141 -14.06 -0.32 -14.85
N ASN A 142 -13.62 0.29 -13.74
CA ASN A 142 -13.77 1.73 -13.52
C ASN A 142 -13.02 2.57 -14.57
N ILE A 143 -11.79 2.16 -14.92
CA ILE A 143 -10.96 2.87 -15.90
C ILE A 143 -11.61 2.88 -17.28
N PHE A 144 -12.18 1.74 -17.70
CA PHE A 144 -12.68 1.55 -19.06
C PHE A 144 -14.18 1.86 -19.24
N LEU A 145 -15.03 1.58 -18.25
CA LEU A 145 -16.48 1.56 -18.43
C LEU A 145 -17.22 2.65 -17.64
N PHE A 146 -16.90 2.81 -16.36
CA PHE A 146 -17.81 3.53 -15.47
C PHE A 146 -17.44 5.01 -15.30
N ARG A 147 -16.18 5.40 -15.03
CA ARG A 147 -15.74 6.81 -14.86
C ARG A 147 -16.65 7.73 -13.99
N PHE A 148 -17.62 7.19 -13.26
CA PHE A 148 -18.57 7.94 -12.43
C PHE A 148 -18.00 8.15 -11.03
N SER A 149 -18.23 9.34 -10.46
CA SER A 149 -17.73 9.75 -9.14
C SER A 149 -18.23 8.81 -8.02
N THR A 150 -19.53 8.47 -8.01
CA THR A 150 -20.15 7.61 -6.99
C THR A 150 -19.60 6.18 -7.00
N TYR A 151 -19.41 5.60 -8.18
CA TYR A 151 -18.82 4.25 -8.30
C TYR A 151 -17.39 4.22 -7.77
N THR A 152 -16.62 5.25 -8.10
CA THR A 152 -15.24 5.42 -7.63
C THR A 152 -15.17 5.61 -6.12
N LEU A 153 -16.13 6.35 -5.52
CA LEU A 153 -16.25 6.52 -4.07
C LEU A 153 -16.51 5.17 -3.38
N VAL A 154 -17.48 4.40 -3.86
CA VAL A 154 -17.83 3.10 -3.27
C VAL A 154 -16.66 2.13 -3.36
N ILE A 155 -15.96 2.05 -4.50
CA ILE A 155 -14.76 1.22 -4.65
C ILE A 155 -13.71 1.59 -3.62
N SER A 156 -13.39 2.88 -3.46
CA SER A 156 -12.36 3.28 -2.49
C SER A 156 -12.81 3.10 -1.05
N ALA A 157 -14.10 3.24 -0.72
CA ALA A 157 -14.60 2.89 0.61
C ALA A 157 -14.41 1.40 0.93
N ILE A 158 -14.73 0.52 -0.03
CA ILE A 158 -14.51 -0.93 0.09
C ILE A 158 -13.00 -1.23 0.17
N GLY A 159 -12.18 -0.55 -0.65
CA GLY A 159 -10.72 -0.60 -0.65
C GLY A 159 -10.12 -0.32 0.73
N ILE A 160 -10.54 0.79 1.36
CA ILE A 160 -10.12 1.17 2.71
C ILE A 160 -10.39 0.04 3.71
N ILE A 161 -11.59 -0.56 3.69
CA ILE A 161 -11.95 -1.65 4.60
C ILE A 161 -11.06 -2.86 4.35
N ILE A 162 -10.94 -3.30 3.09
CA ILE A 162 -10.17 -4.49 2.71
C ILE A 162 -8.69 -4.33 3.07
N TYR A 163 -8.07 -3.20 2.73
CA TYR A 163 -6.65 -2.96 3.03
C TYR A 163 -6.40 -2.74 4.52
N SER A 164 -7.36 -2.21 5.27
CA SER A 164 -7.27 -2.12 6.74
C SER A 164 -7.26 -3.50 7.39
N VAL A 165 -8.15 -4.41 6.98
CA VAL A 165 -8.16 -5.81 7.47
C VAL A 165 -6.89 -6.54 7.00
N TYR A 166 -6.45 -6.29 5.77
CA TYR A 166 -5.20 -6.86 5.25
C TYR A 166 -3.97 -6.43 6.07
N ALA A 167 -3.92 -5.17 6.53
CA ALA A 167 -2.87 -4.70 7.42
C ALA A 167 -2.81 -5.53 8.72
N VAL A 168 -3.96 -5.91 9.30
CA VAL A 168 -4.02 -6.80 10.48
C VAL A 168 -3.39 -8.16 10.17
N ILE A 169 -3.71 -8.75 9.02
CA ILE A 169 -3.14 -10.04 8.58
C ILE A 169 -1.62 -9.94 8.40
N ILE A 170 -1.13 -8.84 7.81
CA ILE A 170 0.31 -8.59 7.66
C ILE A 170 0.98 -8.50 9.03
N MET A 171 0.44 -7.68 9.95
CA MET A 171 1.01 -7.51 11.29
C MET A 171 1.05 -8.83 12.05
N LYS A 172 -0.02 -9.62 11.96
CA LYS A 172 -0.09 -10.94 12.59
C LYS A 172 0.94 -11.91 12.00
N SER A 173 1.11 -11.90 10.69
CA SER A 173 2.14 -12.69 10.01
C SER A 173 3.55 -12.31 10.48
N ILE A 174 3.86 -11.01 10.60
CA ILE A 174 5.15 -10.54 11.10
C ILE A 174 5.36 -10.96 12.56
N GLN A 175 4.36 -10.76 13.43
CA GLN A 175 4.42 -11.14 14.84
C GLN A 175 4.74 -12.62 15.01
N ARG A 176 4.04 -13.48 14.28
CA ARG A 176 4.26 -14.93 14.28
C ARG A 176 5.68 -15.28 13.84
N ASN A 177 6.13 -14.78 12.69
CA ASN A 177 7.43 -15.17 12.13
C ASN A 177 8.62 -14.61 12.90
N CYS A 178 8.50 -13.42 13.51
CA CYS A 178 9.56 -12.84 14.33
C CYS A 178 9.84 -13.63 15.60
N GLN A 179 8.92 -14.51 16.05
CA GLN A 179 9.10 -15.32 17.26
C GLN A 179 9.94 -16.58 17.04
N TYR A 180 10.02 -17.10 15.81
CA TYR A 180 10.65 -18.40 15.53
C TYR A 180 12.15 -18.35 15.26
N GLY A 181 12.75 -17.17 15.11
CA GLY A 181 14.19 -17.04 14.87
C GLY A 181 14.62 -15.71 14.25
N VAL A 182 15.89 -15.64 13.85
CA VAL A 182 16.40 -14.52 13.04
C VAL A 182 15.87 -14.68 11.62
N LEU A 183 15.21 -13.65 11.10
CA LEU A 183 14.69 -13.67 9.74
C LEU A 183 15.84 -13.54 8.73
N SER A 184 15.75 -14.28 7.64
CA SER A 184 16.60 -14.10 6.47
C SER A 184 16.36 -12.75 5.82
N GLU A 185 17.33 -12.27 5.04
CA GLU A 185 17.20 -11.01 4.30
C GLU A 185 15.99 -11.02 3.36
N GLN A 186 15.72 -12.15 2.72
CA GLN A 186 14.59 -12.33 1.82
C GLN A 186 13.26 -12.19 2.57
N GLU A 187 13.12 -12.81 3.74
CA GLU A 187 11.90 -12.69 4.55
C GLU A 187 11.67 -11.25 5.00
N ILE A 188 12.73 -10.55 5.43
CA ILE A 188 12.65 -9.13 5.80
C ILE A 188 12.15 -8.29 4.62
N ALA A 189 12.69 -8.53 3.42
CA ALA A 189 12.27 -7.82 2.21
C ALA A 189 10.81 -8.12 1.86
N ILE A 190 10.36 -9.37 1.97
CA ILE A 190 8.97 -9.77 1.69
C ILE A 190 7.99 -9.12 2.69
N PHE A 191 8.32 -9.09 3.97
CA PHE A 191 7.49 -8.43 4.98
C PHE A 191 7.43 -6.92 4.79
N ALA A 192 8.59 -6.29 4.58
CA ALA A 192 8.67 -4.85 4.32
C ALA A 192 7.90 -4.47 3.04
N TYR A 193 8.02 -5.28 1.99
CA TYR A 193 7.27 -5.13 0.75
C TYR A 193 5.76 -5.27 0.95
N SER A 194 5.33 -6.24 1.76
CA SER A 194 3.90 -6.44 2.06
C SER A 194 3.31 -5.22 2.79
N ILE A 195 4.04 -4.68 3.78
CA ILE A 195 3.66 -3.42 4.44
C ILE A 195 3.61 -2.30 3.41
N PHE A 196 4.66 -2.15 2.59
CA PHE A 196 4.79 -1.09 1.58
C PHE A 196 3.62 -1.07 0.61
N ILE A 197 3.31 -2.19 -0.04
CA ILE A 197 2.20 -2.27 -0.99
C ILE A 197 0.86 -2.01 -0.31
N SER A 198 0.61 -2.62 0.85
CA SER A 198 -0.66 -2.40 1.56
C SER A 198 -0.82 -0.95 2.04
N PHE A 199 0.28 -0.31 2.44
CA PHE A 199 0.31 1.10 2.85
C PHE A 199 -0.05 2.01 1.68
N LEU A 200 0.55 1.79 0.50
CA LEU A 200 0.28 2.63 -0.67
C LEU A 200 -1.13 2.46 -1.22
N ASN A 201 -1.67 1.25 -1.22
CA ASN A 201 -3.06 1.02 -1.62
C ASN A 201 -4.04 1.73 -0.68
N LEU A 202 -3.88 1.55 0.62
CA LEU A 202 -4.72 2.22 1.62
C LEU A 202 -4.60 3.74 1.54
N LEU A 203 -3.38 4.26 1.33
CA LEU A 203 -3.13 5.68 1.13
C LEU A 203 -3.87 6.20 -0.10
N LEU A 204 -3.77 5.51 -1.23
CA LEU A 204 -4.40 5.92 -2.47
C LEU A 204 -5.92 5.91 -2.36
N ASP A 205 -6.51 4.89 -1.75
CA ASP A 205 -7.95 4.82 -1.55
C ASP A 205 -8.46 5.89 -0.59
N LEU A 206 -7.73 6.18 0.50
CA LEU A 206 -8.09 7.28 1.39
C LEU A 206 -7.97 8.65 0.70
N LEU A 207 -6.89 8.89 -0.04
CA LEU A 207 -6.72 10.13 -0.81
C LEU A 207 -7.85 10.30 -1.82
N ARG A 208 -8.22 9.22 -2.53
CA ARG A 208 -9.32 9.23 -3.49
C ARG A 208 -10.66 9.51 -2.81
N PHE A 209 -10.96 8.79 -1.74
CA PHE A 209 -12.20 8.92 -0.97
C PHE A 209 -12.39 10.35 -0.46
N VAL A 210 -11.38 10.89 0.24
CA VAL A 210 -11.43 12.26 0.78
C VAL A 210 -11.51 13.29 -0.35
N SER A 211 -10.79 13.08 -1.45
CA SER A 211 -10.83 13.99 -2.61
C SER A 211 -12.17 14.06 -3.32
N ILE A 212 -12.96 12.98 -3.30
CA ILE A 212 -14.30 12.96 -3.89
C ILE A 212 -15.29 13.64 -2.96
N ILE A 213 -15.26 13.32 -1.66
CA ILE A 213 -16.15 13.94 -0.66
C ILE A 213 -15.96 15.44 -0.61
N GLN A 214 -14.71 15.92 -0.57
CA GLN A 214 -14.43 17.36 -0.54
C GLN A 214 -14.95 18.11 -1.79
N SER A 215 -15.09 17.42 -2.93
CA SER A 215 -15.66 18.04 -4.13
C SER A 215 -17.18 18.02 -4.21
N ASP A 216 -17.86 17.22 -3.40
CA ASP A 216 -19.33 17.22 -3.32
C ASP A 216 -19.83 18.32 -2.35
N ASP A 217 -18.99 18.72 -1.39
CA ASP A 217 -19.25 19.81 -0.44
C ASP A 217 -18.97 21.23 -1.01
N ARG A 218 -18.68 21.37 -2.31
CA ARG A 218 -18.43 22.66 -3.00
C ARG A 218 -19.30 22.83 -4.23
#